data_AF-A0A968D377-F1
#
_entry.id   AF-A0A968D377-F1
#
_cell.length_a   1.000
_cell.length_b   1.000
_cell.length_c   1.000
_cell.angle_alpha   90.00
_cell.angle_beta   90.00
_cell.angle_gamma   90.00
#
_symmetry.space_group_name_H-M   'P 1'
#
loop_
_entity.id
_entity.type
_entity.pdbx_description
1 polymer ?
#
loop_
_entity_poly.entity_id
_entity_poly.type
_entity_poly.pdbx_seq_one_letter_code
_entity_poly.pdbx_strand_id
1 'polypeptide(L)'
;MCGILGIFGELDENHTHYESMLRSLRHRGPDDRGVVQANSSFLGHNRLSIVDVEKGHQPFQSKEDRVSLVCNGEIYNFKDLRNELGKDYPFQTNSDNEVIIPVFLREKNQAAKFLDGMFSFVLSDADSYYVARDPIGIKPLYYSTDDECIYFASEVKALIDVAYRIHEFPHGHFFHPTTGFQPYYQLPEVHTFITDEKEAIKRIQRTLRRSVRKRLMSDVPVGVFLSGGLDSSLIAALMKEHVEELHSFSV
;
A
#
# COMPACT_ATOMS: atom_id res chain seq x y z
N MET A 1 -0.04 4.76 10.13
CA MET A 1 -0.16 4.04 8.83
C MET A 1 -1.52 4.40 8.29
N CYS A 2 -1.70 4.79 7.03
CA CYS A 2 -2.99 5.23 6.51
C CYS A 2 -4.15 4.22 6.65
N GLY A 3 -5.38 4.71 6.56
CA GLY A 3 -6.60 3.91 6.44
C GLY A 3 -7.27 4.16 5.09
N ILE A 4 -7.57 3.10 4.35
CA ILE A 4 -8.25 3.20 3.04
C ILE A 4 -9.64 2.57 3.10
N LEU A 5 -10.54 3.12 2.29
CA LEU A 5 -11.90 2.64 2.06
C LEU A 5 -12.17 2.69 0.54
N GLY A 6 -12.75 1.64 0.00
CA GLY A 6 -13.24 1.57 -1.38
C GLY A 6 -14.62 0.92 -1.42
N ILE A 7 -15.56 1.51 -2.14
CA ILE A 7 -16.92 1.00 -2.32
C ILE A 7 -17.23 1.04 -3.81
N PHE A 8 -17.71 -0.07 -4.36
CA PHE A 8 -18.03 -0.19 -5.79
C PHE A 8 -19.36 -0.92 -5.96
N GLY A 9 -20.29 -0.34 -6.73
CA GLY A 9 -21.62 -0.89 -6.96
C GLY A 9 -22.68 0.20 -7.05
N GLU A 10 -23.96 -0.16 -6.91
CA GLU A 10 -25.06 0.81 -6.97
C GLU A 10 -25.13 1.65 -5.69
N LEU A 11 -24.51 2.83 -5.71
CA LEU A 11 -24.50 3.75 -4.56
C LEU A 11 -25.87 4.46 -4.42
N ASP A 12 -26.74 3.96 -3.55
CA ASP A 12 -28.00 4.61 -3.14
C ASP A 12 -27.81 5.58 -1.93
N GLU A 13 -28.92 6.19 -1.45
CA GLU A 13 -28.90 7.08 -0.28
C GLU A 13 -28.49 6.37 1.04
N ASN A 14 -28.58 5.04 1.12
CA ASN A 14 -28.12 4.23 2.26
C ASN A 14 -26.58 4.09 2.28
N HIS A 15 -25.88 4.42 1.19
CA HIS A 15 -24.41 4.46 1.16
C HIS A 15 -23.82 5.67 1.90
N THR A 16 -24.64 6.46 2.59
CA THR A 16 -24.27 7.51 3.57
C THR A 16 -23.41 6.99 4.74
N HIS A 17 -23.17 5.68 4.86
CA HIS A 17 -22.30 5.09 5.88
C HIS A 17 -20.80 5.28 5.62
N TYR A 18 -20.35 5.66 4.41
CA TYR A 18 -18.90 5.85 4.14
C TYR A 18 -18.23 6.82 5.13
N GLU A 19 -18.95 7.84 5.60
CA GLU A 19 -18.49 8.79 6.61
C GLU A 19 -18.14 8.09 7.94
N SER A 20 -19.02 7.19 8.39
CA SER A 20 -18.82 6.42 9.62
C SER A 20 -17.69 5.41 9.46
N MET A 21 -17.70 4.67 8.34
CA MET A 21 -16.67 3.69 7.99
C MET A 21 -15.29 4.35 7.96
N LEU A 22 -15.16 5.47 7.25
CA LEU A 22 -13.90 6.20 7.14
C LEU A 22 -13.52 6.84 8.49
N ARG A 23 -14.46 7.36 9.27
CA ARG A 23 -14.19 7.88 10.62
C ARG A 23 -13.61 6.81 11.55
N SER A 24 -14.10 5.57 11.48
CA SER A 24 -13.58 4.44 12.27
C SER A 24 -12.09 4.14 11.98
N LEU A 25 -11.59 4.57 10.82
CA LEU A 25 -10.21 4.40 10.39
C LEU A 25 -9.32 5.60 10.73
N ARG A 26 -9.82 6.65 11.39
CA ARG A 26 -9.06 7.90 11.60
C ARG A 26 -7.79 7.73 12.44
N HIS A 27 -7.77 6.79 13.39
CA HIS A 27 -6.58 6.50 14.22
C HIS A 27 -5.37 6.04 13.40
N ARG A 28 -5.60 5.52 12.19
CA ARG A 28 -4.56 5.10 11.26
C ARG A 28 -3.85 6.30 10.63
N GLY A 29 -4.64 7.28 10.18
CA GLY A 29 -4.17 8.49 9.52
C GLY A 29 -4.82 9.75 10.11
N PRO A 30 -4.24 10.32 11.17
CA PRO A 30 -4.83 11.45 11.87
C PRO A 30 -4.58 12.82 11.19
N ASP A 31 -3.64 12.88 10.24
CA ASP A 31 -3.11 14.15 9.72
C ASP A 31 -4.04 14.80 8.70
N ASP A 32 -4.68 13.99 7.86
CA ASP A 32 -5.44 14.46 6.71
C ASP A 32 -6.47 13.41 6.26
N ARG A 33 -7.50 13.85 5.54
CA ARG A 33 -8.61 13.03 5.06
C ARG A 33 -9.02 13.51 3.66
N GLY A 34 -9.14 12.56 2.73
CA GLY A 34 -9.67 12.83 1.40
C GLY A 34 -10.71 11.79 0.98
N VAL A 35 -11.61 12.21 0.10
CA VAL A 35 -12.65 11.37 -0.49
C VAL A 35 -12.82 11.76 -1.96
N VAL A 36 -13.12 10.78 -2.80
CA VAL A 36 -13.56 11.02 -4.18
C VAL A 36 -14.69 10.07 -4.53
N GLN A 37 -15.74 10.61 -5.13
CA GLN A 37 -16.77 9.83 -5.78
C GLN A 37 -16.48 9.82 -7.28
N ALA A 38 -16.27 8.63 -7.84
CA ALA A 38 -15.96 8.45 -9.25
C ALA A 38 -16.97 7.45 -9.83
N ASN A 39 -17.91 7.92 -10.66
CA ASN A 39 -19.01 7.12 -11.20
C ASN A 39 -19.78 6.42 -10.06
N SER A 40 -19.97 5.10 -10.17
CA SER A 40 -20.58 4.22 -9.16
C SER A 40 -19.55 3.69 -8.15
N SER A 41 -18.55 4.50 -7.81
CA SER A 41 -17.52 4.15 -6.84
C SER A 41 -17.20 5.28 -5.88
N PHE A 42 -16.85 4.90 -4.65
CA PHE A 42 -16.38 5.80 -3.61
C PHE A 42 -15.02 5.34 -3.10
N LEU A 43 -14.05 6.25 -3.10
CA LEU A 43 -12.73 6.01 -2.52
C LEU A 43 -12.48 7.01 -1.40
N GLY A 44 -12.11 6.52 -0.22
CA GLY A 44 -11.81 7.31 0.97
C GLY A 44 -10.45 6.98 1.55
N HIS A 45 -9.78 8.00 2.09
CA HIS A 45 -8.46 7.84 2.67
C HIS A 45 -8.28 8.71 3.92
N ASN A 46 -7.72 8.14 4.98
CA ASN A 46 -7.16 8.83 6.13
C ASN A 46 -5.65 8.70 6.10
N ARG A 47 -4.94 9.83 6.11
CA ARG A 47 -3.50 9.90 5.85
C ARG A 47 -2.69 10.04 7.13
N LEU A 48 -1.62 9.25 7.22
CA LEU A 48 -0.45 9.56 8.03
C LEU A 48 0.65 9.98 7.06
N SER A 49 1.15 11.20 7.19
CA SER A 49 2.06 11.83 6.24
C SER A 49 3.51 11.42 6.53
N ILE A 50 4.05 10.48 5.73
CA ILE A 50 5.43 9.99 5.86
C ILE A 50 6.31 10.49 4.71
N VAL A 51 5.82 10.40 3.48
CA VAL A 51 6.48 10.87 2.25
C VAL A 51 5.59 11.91 1.56
N ASP A 52 6.21 12.98 1.07
CA ASP A 52 5.59 14.14 0.45
C ASP A 52 4.50 14.77 1.31
N VAL A 53 4.87 15.22 2.51
CA VAL A 53 3.93 15.72 3.54
C VAL A 53 2.97 16.78 2.99
N GLU A 54 3.43 17.66 2.10
CA GLU A 54 2.63 18.76 1.56
C GLU A 54 1.66 18.35 0.44
N LYS A 55 2.04 17.44 -0.47
CA LYS A 55 1.27 17.16 -1.69
C LYS A 55 0.79 15.73 -1.84
N GLY A 56 1.17 14.82 -0.95
CA GLY A 56 0.73 13.42 -0.97
C GLY A 56 -0.71 13.17 -0.51
N HIS A 57 -1.60 14.18 -0.63
CA HIS A 57 -3.03 14.03 -0.34
C HIS A 57 -3.63 12.94 -1.23
N GLN A 58 -4.48 12.10 -0.65
CA GLN A 58 -5.15 11.02 -1.35
C GLN A 58 -6.66 11.12 -1.13
N PRO A 59 -7.50 10.73 -2.11
CA PRO A 59 -7.18 9.95 -3.31
C PRO A 59 -6.33 10.67 -4.38
N PHE A 60 -5.40 9.97 -5.03
CA PHE A 60 -4.72 10.48 -6.23
C PHE A 60 -5.65 10.34 -7.44
N GLN A 61 -5.64 11.32 -8.34
CA GLN A 61 -6.39 11.26 -9.60
C GLN A 61 -5.44 11.43 -10.79
N SER A 62 -5.57 10.57 -11.80
CA SER A 62 -4.84 10.75 -13.06
C SER A 62 -5.33 11.99 -13.79
N LYS A 63 -4.54 12.50 -14.75
CA LYS A 63 -5.01 13.52 -15.68
C LYS A 63 -6.31 13.04 -16.35
N GLU A 64 -7.30 13.94 -16.47
CA GLU A 64 -8.67 13.66 -16.96
C GLU A 64 -9.55 12.80 -16.02
N ASP A 65 -9.16 12.64 -14.75
CA ASP A 65 -9.93 11.98 -13.68
C ASP A 65 -10.38 10.54 -13.97
N ARG A 66 -9.78 9.90 -14.98
CA ARG A 66 -10.10 8.52 -15.38
C ARG A 66 -9.77 7.49 -14.30
N VAL A 67 -8.64 7.69 -13.61
CA VAL A 67 -8.16 6.77 -12.58
C VAL A 67 -8.08 7.48 -11.25
N SER A 68 -8.68 6.88 -10.22
CA SER A 68 -8.58 7.32 -8.83
C SER A 68 -7.92 6.25 -7.97
N LEU A 69 -7.02 6.62 -7.07
CA LEU A 69 -6.22 5.67 -6.27
C LEU A 69 -6.18 6.08 -4.79
N VAL A 70 -6.42 5.10 -3.91
CA VAL A 70 -6.05 5.17 -2.49
C VAL A 70 -5.12 4.03 -2.13
N CYS A 71 -4.09 4.32 -1.34
CA CYS A 71 -3.07 3.36 -0.94
C CYS A 71 -2.65 3.57 0.52
N ASN A 72 -2.63 2.49 1.30
CA ASN A 72 -1.94 2.40 2.58
C ASN A 72 -0.67 1.57 2.36
N GLY A 73 0.48 2.23 2.26
CA GLY A 73 1.72 1.53 1.95
C GLY A 73 2.89 2.45 1.63
N GLU A 74 4.02 1.80 1.34
CA GLU A 74 5.24 2.42 0.83
C GLU A 74 5.73 1.61 -0.39
N ILE A 75 6.03 2.30 -1.48
CA ILE A 75 6.60 1.73 -2.72
C ILE A 75 8.08 2.11 -2.78
N TYR A 76 8.96 1.20 -2.36
CA TYR A 76 10.39 1.45 -2.20
C TYR A 76 11.13 1.69 -3.53
N ASN A 77 10.64 1.12 -4.63
CA ASN A 77 11.20 1.32 -5.98
C ASN A 77 10.57 2.49 -6.76
N PHE A 78 9.81 3.38 -6.09
CA PHE A 78 9.08 4.45 -6.78
C PHE A 78 9.98 5.39 -7.59
N LYS A 79 11.22 5.65 -7.15
CA LYS A 79 12.17 6.52 -7.88
C LYS A 79 12.55 5.92 -9.24
N ASP A 80 12.78 4.62 -9.28
CA ASP A 80 13.10 3.90 -10.52
C ASP A 80 11.88 3.92 -11.46
N LEU A 81 10.69 3.63 -10.92
CA LEU A 81 9.44 3.68 -11.68
C LEU A 81 9.13 5.10 -12.21
N ARG A 82 9.37 6.15 -11.42
CA ARG A 82 9.20 7.55 -11.85
C ARG A 82 10.14 7.91 -13.00
N ASN A 83 11.40 7.48 -12.92
CA ASN A 83 12.37 7.73 -14.00
C ASN A 83 11.98 7.02 -15.29
N GLU A 84 11.44 5.80 -15.18
CA GLU A 84 11.01 4.99 -16.31
C GLU A 84 9.72 5.53 -16.97
N LEU A 85 8.73 5.89 -16.15
CA LEU A 85 7.37 6.22 -16.59
C LEU A 85 7.10 7.73 -16.74
N GLY A 86 7.97 8.59 -16.21
CA GLY A 86 7.73 10.03 -16.14
C GLY A 86 7.71 10.76 -17.47
N LYS A 87 8.17 10.12 -18.56
CA LYS A 87 8.01 10.67 -19.92
C LYS A 87 6.58 10.58 -20.43
N ASP A 88 5.85 9.54 -20.00
CA ASP A 88 4.50 9.22 -20.48
C ASP A 88 3.42 9.59 -19.46
N TYR A 89 3.81 9.86 -18.21
CA TYR A 89 2.89 10.22 -17.12
C TYR A 89 3.30 11.51 -16.42
N PRO A 90 2.47 12.57 -16.46
CA PRO A 90 2.75 13.83 -15.77
C PRO A 90 2.42 13.70 -14.28
N PHE A 91 3.40 13.26 -13.48
CA PHE A 91 3.27 13.20 -12.03
C PHE A 91 2.87 14.55 -11.42
N GLN A 92 1.90 14.52 -10.52
CA GLN A 92 1.34 15.71 -9.85
C GLN A 92 1.91 15.89 -8.43
N THR A 93 2.40 14.80 -7.82
CA THR A 93 2.94 14.77 -6.46
C THR A 93 4.35 14.18 -6.47
N ASN A 94 5.03 14.20 -5.32
CA ASN A 94 6.26 13.46 -5.07
C ASN A 94 6.02 12.20 -4.24
N SER A 95 4.76 11.87 -3.91
CA SER A 95 4.42 10.64 -3.19
C SER A 95 4.89 9.41 -3.95
N ASP A 96 5.39 8.44 -3.19
CA ASP A 96 5.79 7.13 -3.67
C ASP A 96 4.60 6.32 -4.19
N ASN A 97 3.39 6.53 -3.66
CA ASN A 97 2.20 5.77 -4.04
C ASN A 97 1.63 6.20 -5.42
N GLU A 98 1.87 7.44 -5.88
CA GLU A 98 1.33 7.92 -7.15
C GLU A 98 1.81 7.08 -8.35
N VAL A 99 2.99 6.45 -8.26
CA VAL A 99 3.55 5.59 -9.31
C VAL A 99 2.68 4.38 -9.64
N ILE A 100 1.78 3.99 -8.74
CA ILE A 100 0.84 2.89 -8.97
C ILE A 100 -0.08 3.20 -10.17
N ILE A 101 -0.47 4.47 -10.37
CA ILE A 101 -1.33 4.88 -11.49
C ILE A 101 -0.66 4.59 -12.84
N PRO A 102 0.52 5.14 -13.19
CA PRO A 102 1.15 4.86 -14.47
C PRO A 102 1.58 3.39 -14.64
N VAL A 103 1.96 2.70 -13.55
CA VAL A 103 2.22 1.26 -13.61
C VAL A 103 0.94 0.51 -14.00
N PHE A 104 -0.21 0.84 -13.41
CA PHE A 104 -1.49 0.24 -13.79
C PHE A 104 -1.92 0.59 -15.22
N LEU A 105 -1.74 1.84 -15.64
CA LEU A 105 -2.08 2.24 -17.01
C LEU A 105 -1.28 1.45 -18.05
N ARG A 106 -0.01 1.13 -17.77
CA ARG A 106 0.87 0.38 -18.67
C ARG A 106 0.67 -1.14 -18.58
N GLU A 107 0.66 -1.69 -17.37
CA GLU A 107 0.74 -3.14 -17.11
C GLU A 107 -0.62 -3.79 -16.83
N LYS A 108 -1.66 -2.97 -16.60
CA LYS A 108 -3.02 -3.40 -16.28
C LYS A 108 -3.02 -4.43 -15.14
N ASN A 109 -3.51 -5.64 -15.40
CA ASN A 109 -3.64 -6.67 -14.37
C ASN A 109 -2.29 -7.11 -13.76
N GLN A 110 -1.17 -6.88 -14.45
CA GLN A 110 0.17 -7.24 -13.96
C GLN A 110 0.80 -6.16 -13.08
N ALA A 111 0.15 -5.01 -12.89
CA ALA A 111 0.70 -3.84 -12.20
C ALA A 111 1.37 -4.16 -10.85
N ALA A 112 0.70 -4.92 -10.00
CA ALA A 112 1.22 -5.25 -8.67
C ALA A 112 2.56 -6.00 -8.68
N LYS A 113 2.90 -6.72 -9.77
CA LYS A 113 4.19 -7.43 -9.89
C LYS A 113 5.40 -6.51 -9.97
N PHE A 114 5.20 -5.27 -10.40
CA PHE A 114 6.27 -4.30 -10.61
C PHE A 114 6.54 -3.44 -9.37
N LEU A 115 5.76 -3.62 -8.31
CA LEU A 115 5.87 -2.83 -7.08
C LEU A 115 6.74 -3.57 -6.05
N ASP A 116 7.87 -2.96 -5.66
CA ASP A 116 8.66 -3.39 -4.50
C ASP A 116 8.23 -2.55 -3.30
N GLY A 117 7.38 -3.10 -2.44
CA GLY A 117 6.75 -2.33 -1.38
C GLY A 117 6.03 -3.15 -0.32
N MET A 118 5.48 -2.44 0.64
CA MET A 118 4.42 -2.93 1.52
C MET A 118 3.19 -2.08 1.24
N PHE A 119 2.08 -2.66 0.81
CA PHE A 119 0.94 -1.90 0.31
C PHE A 119 -0.36 -2.68 0.37
N SER A 120 -1.42 -1.95 0.63
CA SER A 120 -2.75 -2.29 0.13
C SER A 120 -3.29 -1.08 -0.60
N PHE A 121 -3.89 -1.28 -1.77
CA PHE A 121 -4.48 -0.18 -2.52
C PHE A 121 -5.75 -0.58 -3.25
N VAL A 122 -6.57 0.44 -3.49
CA VAL A 122 -7.81 0.37 -4.25
C VAL A 122 -7.74 1.42 -5.34
N LEU A 123 -7.98 1.01 -6.58
CA LEU A 123 -7.93 1.85 -7.76
C LEU A 123 -9.25 1.74 -8.53
N SER A 124 -9.85 2.87 -8.89
CA SER A 124 -10.98 2.97 -9.81
C SER A 124 -10.46 3.33 -11.21
N ASP A 125 -10.95 2.68 -12.27
CA ASP A 125 -10.66 2.97 -13.69
C ASP A 125 -11.97 2.95 -14.48
N ALA A 126 -12.53 4.15 -14.74
CA ALA A 126 -13.82 4.33 -15.40
C ALA A 126 -14.95 3.51 -14.72
N ASP A 127 -15.42 2.45 -15.38
CA ASP A 127 -16.51 1.58 -14.90
C ASP A 127 -16.00 0.29 -14.20
N SER A 128 -14.70 0.21 -13.93
CA SER A 128 -14.07 -0.95 -13.28
C SER A 128 -13.15 -0.53 -12.13
N TYR A 129 -12.56 -1.51 -11.48
CA TYR A 129 -11.61 -1.29 -10.39
C TYR A 129 -10.56 -2.39 -10.30
N TYR A 130 -9.44 -2.04 -9.68
CA TYR A 130 -8.32 -2.91 -9.42
C TYR A 130 -7.88 -2.75 -7.96
N VAL A 131 -7.78 -3.87 -7.25
CA VAL A 131 -7.39 -3.88 -5.84
C VAL A 131 -6.24 -4.84 -5.67
N ALA A 132 -5.22 -4.47 -4.91
CA ALA A 132 -4.10 -5.37 -4.65
C ALA A 132 -3.53 -5.20 -3.24
N ARG A 133 -2.97 -6.31 -2.73
CA ARG A 133 -2.28 -6.38 -1.44
C ARG A 133 -0.89 -6.97 -1.64
N ASP A 134 0.08 -6.46 -0.89
CA ASP A 134 1.50 -6.79 -1.02
C ASP A 134 1.82 -8.29 -0.90
N PRO A 135 3.01 -8.74 -1.38
CA PRO A 135 3.38 -10.14 -1.54
C PRO A 135 3.12 -11.06 -0.34
N ILE A 136 3.25 -10.53 0.88
CA ILE A 136 3.16 -11.33 2.13
C ILE A 136 2.15 -10.75 3.13
N GLY A 137 1.38 -9.73 2.74
CA GLY A 137 0.27 -9.19 3.52
C GLY A 137 0.68 -8.26 4.66
N ILE A 138 1.80 -7.54 4.52
CA ILE A 138 2.32 -6.58 5.52
C ILE A 138 1.27 -5.51 5.84
N LYS A 139 0.65 -4.93 4.80
CA LYS A 139 -0.43 -3.96 4.99
C LYS A 139 -1.77 -4.69 5.00
N PRO A 140 -2.65 -4.42 5.98
CA PRO A 140 -3.92 -5.09 6.08
C PRO A 140 -4.89 -4.60 5.00
N LEU A 141 -5.75 -5.51 4.55
CA LEU A 141 -6.87 -5.22 3.67
C LEU A 141 -7.93 -6.31 3.85
N TYR A 142 -9.18 -5.88 3.96
CA TYR A 142 -10.36 -6.72 4.11
C TYR A 142 -11.37 -6.35 3.05
N TYR A 143 -12.26 -7.27 2.74
CA TYR A 143 -13.37 -7.02 1.84
C TYR A 143 -14.66 -7.68 2.32
N SER A 144 -15.78 -7.14 1.88
CA SER A 144 -17.11 -7.72 2.05
C SER A 144 -17.99 -7.36 0.85
N THR A 145 -19.10 -8.07 0.69
CA THR A 145 -20.09 -7.83 -0.35
C THR A 145 -21.47 -7.87 0.28
N ASP A 146 -22.35 -6.99 -0.17
CA ASP A 146 -23.80 -7.16 -0.04
C ASP A 146 -24.41 -7.42 -1.42
N ASP A 147 -25.73 -7.21 -1.57
CA ASP A 147 -26.44 -7.46 -2.83
C ASP A 147 -26.12 -6.44 -3.94
N GLU A 148 -25.64 -5.24 -3.59
CA GLU A 148 -25.47 -4.11 -4.51
C GLU A 148 -24.00 -3.68 -4.67
N CYS A 149 -23.19 -3.89 -3.63
CA CYS A 149 -21.86 -3.32 -3.48
C CYS A 149 -20.81 -4.32 -2.99
N ILE A 150 -19.57 -4.03 -3.38
CA ILE A 150 -18.36 -4.58 -2.76
C ILE A 150 -17.62 -3.48 -2.01
N TYR A 151 -17.11 -3.85 -0.83
CA TYR A 151 -16.42 -2.96 0.09
C TYR A 151 -15.00 -3.46 0.31
N PHE A 152 -14.05 -2.53 0.39
CA PHE A 152 -12.65 -2.79 0.71
C PHE A 152 -12.21 -1.82 1.81
N ALA A 153 -11.57 -2.33 2.87
CA ALA A 153 -11.08 -1.47 3.95
C ALA A 153 -9.81 -1.99 4.62
N SER A 154 -9.00 -1.08 5.19
CA SER A 154 -7.80 -1.47 5.93
C SER A 154 -8.08 -2.26 7.22
N GLU A 155 -9.27 -2.14 7.82
CA GLU A 155 -9.63 -2.81 9.06
C GLU A 155 -11.09 -3.26 9.06
N VAL A 156 -11.35 -4.42 9.69
CA VAL A 156 -12.68 -5.04 9.82
C VAL A 156 -13.73 -4.09 10.41
N LYS A 157 -13.35 -3.21 11.36
CA LYS A 157 -14.27 -2.26 12.01
C LYS A 157 -14.98 -1.33 11.03
N ALA A 158 -14.36 -1.04 9.89
CA ALA A 158 -14.96 -0.17 8.89
C ALA A 158 -16.06 -0.89 8.11
N LEU A 159 -16.14 -2.22 8.17
CA LEU A 159 -17.10 -3.02 7.42
C LEU A 159 -18.21 -3.60 8.30
N ILE A 160 -18.09 -3.55 9.63
CA ILE A 160 -18.98 -4.26 10.56
C ILE A 160 -20.46 -3.92 10.40
N ASP A 161 -20.78 -2.67 10.09
CA ASP A 161 -22.17 -2.20 10.01
C ASP A 161 -22.81 -2.43 8.63
N VAL A 162 -22.01 -2.78 7.61
CA VAL A 162 -22.46 -2.95 6.21
C VAL A 162 -22.24 -4.37 5.68
N ALA A 163 -21.59 -5.25 6.45
CA ALA A 163 -21.15 -6.55 5.99
C ALA A 163 -21.89 -7.71 6.66
N TYR A 164 -22.46 -8.61 5.85
CA TYR A 164 -22.91 -9.93 6.33
C TYR A 164 -21.73 -10.86 6.62
N ARG A 165 -20.66 -10.78 5.81
CA ARG A 165 -19.48 -11.64 5.93
C ARG A 165 -18.22 -10.88 5.51
N ILE A 166 -17.26 -10.79 6.43
CA ILE A 166 -16.01 -10.09 6.20
C ILE A 166 -14.91 -11.10 5.93
N HIS A 167 -14.13 -10.84 4.88
CA HIS A 167 -13.02 -11.68 4.44
C HIS A 167 -11.72 -10.88 4.48
N GLU A 168 -10.62 -11.55 4.83
CA GLU A 168 -9.30 -10.99 4.63
C GLU A 168 -8.96 -11.03 3.13
N PHE A 169 -8.47 -9.93 2.58
CA PHE A 169 -8.02 -9.87 1.19
C PHE A 169 -6.71 -10.68 1.07
N PRO A 170 -6.62 -11.68 0.16
CA PRO A 170 -5.44 -12.53 0.06
C PRO A 170 -4.15 -11.74 -0.23
N HIS A 171 -3.06 -12.04 0.47
CA HIS A 171 -1.75 -11.45 0.20
C HIS A 171 -1.20 -11.92 -1.15
N GLY A 172 -0.37 -11.10 -1.81
CA GLY A 172 0.22 -11.47 -3.11
C GLY A 172 -0.81 -11.66 -4.22
N HIS A 173 -2.03 -11.16 -4.03
CA HIS A 173 -3.11 -11.22 -5.01
C HIS A 173 -3.55 -9.81 -5.42
N PHE A 174 -4.14 -9.74 -6.61
CA PHE A 174 -5.02 -8.65 -7.00
C PHE A 174 -6.43 -9.17 -7.25
N PHE A 175 -7.39 -8.26 -7.27
CA PHE A 175 -8.75 -8.49 -7.69
C PHE A 175 -9.11 -7.52 -8.81
N HIS A 176 -9.74 -8.04 -9.86
CA HIS A 176 -10.38 -7.26 -10.91
C HIS A 176 -11.74 -7.90 -11.23
N PRO A 177 -12.84 -7.14 -11.41
CA PRO A 177 -14.20 -7.67 -11.57
C PRO A 177 -14.31 -8.80 -12.61
N THR A 178 -13.63 -8.65 -13.74
CA THR A 178 -13.69 -9.62 -14.84
C THR A 178 -12.92 -10.91 -14.56
N THR A 179 -11.84 -10.87 -13.77
CA THR A 179 -10.95 -12.03 -13.57
C THR A 179 -11.03 -12.60 -12.15
N GLY A 180 -11.74 -11.93 -11.25
CA GLY A 180 -11.72 -12.23 -9.82
C GLY A 180 -10.33 -12.09 -9.21
N PHE A 181 -10.09 -12.85 -8.14
CA PHE A 181 -8.80 -12.93 -7.47
C PHE A 181 -7.77 -13.67 -8.31
N GLN A 182 -6.60 -13.06 -8.47
CA GLN A 182 -5.48 -13.63 -9.22
C GLN A 182 -4.18 -13.44 -8.43
N PRO A 183 -3.37 -14.50 -8.23
CA PRO A 183 -2.07 -14.36 -7.62
C PRO A 183 -1.13 -13.64 -8.57
N TYR A 184 -0.40 -12.66 -8.05
CA TYR A 184 0.69 -12.00 -8.78
C TYR A 184 2.06 -12.32 -8.18
N TYR A 185 2.09 -12.79 -6.93
CA TYR A 185 3.30 -13.21 -6.24
C TYR A 185 3.20 -14.66 -5.77
N GLN A 186 4.26 -15.41 -5.97
CA GLN A 186 4.47 -16.73 -5.41
C GLN A 186 5.91 -16.80 -4.91
N LEU A 187 6.13 -17.52 -3.81
CA LEU A 187 7.48 -17.81 -3.35
C LEU A 187 8.24 -18.53 -4.48
N PRO A 188 9.40 -18.00 -4.92
CA PRO A 188 10.17 -18.64 -5.98
C PRO A 188 10.68 -20.00 -5.53
N GLU A 189 10.69 -20.96 -6.46
CA GLU A 189 11.29 -22.26 -6.22
C GLU A 189 12.80 -22.12 -5.96
N VAL A 190 13.30 -22.84 -4.95
CA VAL A 190 14.71 -22.79 -4.55
C VAL A 190 15.48 -23.84 -5.34
N HIS A 191 16.19 -23.40 -6.38
CA HIS A 191 17.00 -24.28 -7.23
C HIS A 191 18.51 -24.24 -6.90
N THR A 192 18.95 -23.23 -6.16
CA THR A 192 20.37 -23.01 -5.88
C THR A 192 20.63 -22.93 -4.39
N PHE A 193 21.60 -23.70 -3.92
CA PHE A 193 22.06 -23.68 -2.53
C PHE A 193 23.43 -23.01 -2.45
N ILE A 194 23.61 -22.15 -1.45
CA ILE A 194 24.92 -21.58 -1.12
C ILE A 194 25.54 -22.50 -0.07
N THR A 195 26.57 -23.22 -0.47
CA THR A 195 27.28 -24.17 0.41
C THR A 195 28.51 -23.57 1.07
N ASP A 196 29.09 -22.51 0.49
CA ASP A 196 30.17 -21.75 1.11
C ASP A 196 29.62 -20.78 2.17
N GLU A 197 30.03 -20.99 3.41
CA GLU A 197 29.56 -20.20 4.56
C GLU A 197 29.93 -18.71 4.43
N LYS A 198 31.13 -18.40 3.94
CA LYS A 198 31.59 -17.00 3.83
C LYS A 198 30.78 -16.23 2.81
N GLU A 199 30.46 -16.85 1.68
CA GLU A 199 29.59 -16.28 0.66
C GLU A 199 28.15 -16.13 1.19
N ALA A 200 27.64 -17.12 1.93
CA ALA A 200 26.32 -17.03 2.55
C ALA A 200 26.22 -15.83 3.49
N ILE A 201 27.20 -15.66 4.40
CA ILE A 201 27.28 -14.52 5.33
C ILE A 201 27.32 -13.21 4.54
N LYS A 202 28.20 -13.09 3.55
CA LYS A 202 28.35 -11.88 2.73
C LYS A 202 27.05 -11.52 2.00
N ARG A 203 26.36 -12.51 1.43
CA ARG A 203 25.10 -12.30 0.70
C ARG A 203 23.97 -11.90 1.64
N ILE A 204 23.85 -12.52 2.81
CA ILE A 204 22.86 -12.15 3.84
C ILE A 204 23.10 -10.71 4.30
N GLN A 205 24.32 -10.37 4.72
CA GLN A 205 24.67 -9.02 5.18
C GLN A 205 24.37 -7.96 4.13
N ARG A 206 24.78 -8.19 2.87
CA ARG A 206 24.51 -7.27 1.75
C ARG A 206 23.01 -7.10 1.51
N THR A 207 22.25 -8.20 1.53
CA THR A 207 20.80 -8.17 1.25
C THR A 207 20.05 -7.46 2.37
N LEU A 208 20.39 -7.74 3.63
CA LEU A 208 19.77 -7.12 4.79
C LEU A 208 20.08 -5.62 4.84
N ARG A 209 21.34 -5.21 4.64
CA ARG A 209 21.71 -3.78 4.54
C ARG A 209 20.91 -3.05 3.46
N ARG A 210 20.80 -3.63 2.26
CA ARG A 210 19.98 -3.06 1.17
C ARG A 210 18.51 -2.96 1.56
N SER A 211 17.99 -3.98 2.25
CA SER A 211 16.60 -4.05 2.73
C SER A 211 16.28 -2.98 3.78
N VAL A 212 17.22 -2.70 4.69
CA VAL A 212 17.08 -1.62 5.68
C VAL A 212 17.17 -0.26 5.00
N ARG A 213 18.21 -0.04 4.17
CA ARG A 213 18.42 1.23 3.48
C ARG A 213 17.20 1.68 2.67
N LYS A 214 16.55 0.76 1.93
CA LYS A 214 15.36 1.12 1.13
C LYS A 214 14.13 1.49 1.97
N ARG A 215 14.06 1.05 3.24
CA ARG A 215 12.99 1.36 4.20
C ARG A 215 13.24 2.60 5.05
N LEU A 216 14.37 3.28 4.83
CA LEU A 216 14.67 4.59 5.42
C LEU A 216 14.13 5.75 4.56
N MET A 217 13.31 5.45 3.56
CA MET A 217 12.63 6.43 2.71
C MET A 217 11.54 7.14 3.51
N SER A 218 11.84 8.33 4.02
CA SER A 218 10.90 9.12 4.84
C SER A 218 11.29 10.61 4.79
N ASP A 219 10.29 11.49 4.72
CA ASP A 219 10.47 12.95 4.88
C ASP A 219 10.28 13.39 6.34
N VAL A 220 9.89 12.46 7.21
CA VAL A 220 9.74 12.66 8.67
C VAL A 220 10.78 11.84 9.44
N PRO A 221 11.11 12.21 10.70
CA PRO A 221 12.04 11.45 11.53
C PRO A 221 11.64 9.98 11.67
N VAL A 222 12.63 9.08 11.56
CA VAL A 222 12.45 7.63 11.71
C VAL A 222 12.94 7.17 13.09
N GLY A 223 12.20 6.25 13.69
CA GLY A 223 12.57 5.58 14.94
C GLY A 223 12.69 4.07 14.76
N VAL A 224 13.21 3.38 15.77
CA VAL A 224 13.34 1.92 15.78
C VAL A 224 12.79 1.32 17.07
N PHE A 225 12.07 0.22 16.98
CA PHE A 225 11.73 -0.59 18.15
C PHE A 225 12.92 -1.50 18.50
N LEU A 226 13.42 -1.37 19.73
CA LEU A 226 14.61 -2.08 20.21
C LEU A 226 14.25 -2.92 21.44
N SER A 227 14.03 -4.22 21.24
CA SER A 227 13.69 -5.14 22.33
C SER A 227 14.91 -5.69 23.09
N GLY A 228 16.13 -5.42 22.60
CA GLY A 228 17.37 -6.06 23.07
C GLY A 228 17.60 -7.46 22.50
N GLY A 229 16.64 -8.01 21.75
CA GLY A 229 16.81 -9.24 20.99
C GLY A 229 17.72 -9.05 19.77
N LEU A 230 18.20 -10.17 19.20
CA LEU A 230 19.12 -10.16 18.05
C LEU A 230 18.54 -9.39 16.86
N ASP A 231 17.28 -9.64 16.49
CA ASP A 231 16.67 -9.08 15.29
C ASP A 231 16.52 -7.56 15.37
N SER A 232 15.91 -7.07 16.45
CA SER A 232 15.70 -5.64 16.66
C SER A 232 17.02 -4.88 16.83
N SER A 233 17.99 -5.48 17.51
CA SER A 233 19.35 -4.91 17.65
C SER A 233 20.08 -4.83 16.31
N LEU A 234 19.94 -5.85 15.47
CA LEU A 234 20.54 -5.87 14.13
C LEU A 234 19.92 -4.79 13.23
N ILE A 235 18.60 -4.66 13.22
CA ILE A 235 17.93 -3.59 12.46
C ILE A 235 18.35 -2.21 12.97
N ALA A 236 18.37 -1.99 14.29
CA ALA A 236 18.81 -0.73 14.88
C ALA A 236 20.26 -0.38 14.50
N ALA A 237 21.17 -1.34 14.57
CA ALA A 237 22.56 -1.16 14.18
C ALA A 237 22.70 -0.78 12.69
N LEU A 238 21.97 -1.47 11.80
CA LEU A 238 21.99 -1.17 10.37
C LEU A 238 21.34 0.17 10.02
N MET A 239 20.28 0.58 10.73
CA MET A 239 19.69 1.91 10.56
C MET A 239 20.66 3.01 10.97
N LYS A 240 21.42 2.80 12.06
CA LYS A 240 22.42 3.75 12.56
C LYS A 240 23.58 4.01 11.58
N GLU A 241 23.86 3.07 10.67
CA GLU A 241 24.82 3.28 9.56
C GLU A 241 24.37 4.40 8.59
N HIS A 242 23.09 4.79 8.61
CA HIS A 242 22.48 5.70 7.63
C HIS A 242 21.78 6.92 8.24
N VAL A 243 21.62 6.98 9.57
CA VAL A 243 20.89 8.05 10.26
C VAL A 243 21.75 8.58 11.42
N GLU A 244 21.98 9.90 11.44
CA GLU A 244 22.80 10.56 12.46
C GLU A 244 22.17 10.49 13.86
N GLU A 245 20.88 10.85 13.98
CA GLU A 245 20.12 10.77 15.22
C GLU A 245 19.02 9.71 15.09
N LEU A 246 19.14 8.61 15.85
CA LEU A 246 18.19 7.49 15.82
C LEU A 246 17.59 7.30 17.20
N HIS A 247 16.30 7.56 17.33
CA HIS A 247 15.55 7.28 18.54
C HIS A 247 15.11 5.81 18.58
N SER A 248 15.43 5.13 19.68
CA SER A 248 15.02 3.75 19.93
C SER A 248 13.97 3.66 21.04
N PHE A 249 13.00 2.78 20.89
CA PHE A 249 11.90 2.59 21.84
C PHE A 249 11.80 1.14 22.31
N SER A 250 11.58 0.94 23.61
CA SER A 250 11.37 -0.37 24.25
C SER A 250 10.17 -0.28 25.18
N VAL A 251 9.38 -1.35 25.29
CA VAL A 251 8.19 -1.44 26.15
C VAL A 251 8.25 -2.74 26.93
#